data_AF-A0A173MDH4-F1
#
_entry.id   AF-A0A173MDH4-F1
#
_cell.length_a   1.000
_cell.length_b   1.000
_cell.length_c   1.000
_cell.angle_alpha   90.00
_cell.angle_beta   90.00
_cell.angle_gamma   90.00
#
_symmetry.space_group_name_H-M   'P 1'
#
loop_
_entity.id
_entity.type
_entity.pdbx_description
1 polymer ?
#
loop_
_entity_poly.entity_id
_entity_poly.type
_entity_poly.pdbx_seq_one_letter_code
_entity_poly.pdbx_strand_id
1 'polypeptide(L)'
;MKYLLAAGLFFTCQASLSQNLLPLVWQISTSDTIVHSVDSDKLKDAGKVNLMLSWERQGYFYRTGTCRLAADFYMPASYADTALALNLRLPCHVKGLYVNGSFIGGDIANQFWTKRDEVRHFTLDKQLLLPGSWNRISIVADEFSYTGGKTNSLCSLTPVRAGNDKEKVSLSFSGGAFVFHKDAPFINIASIGAKGSDAEVFIVNDLHDTLYHTNVAVTDNKQELSLYVSHVITEPGFYECVVVQKGKGFTGDVKWFALDPEKIKGNTQEPGKFTAYWKETMQELSGVKPDFRVKKCDSLSKGKRNAYIIEFTSLDSITIRGYYFVPRTKQKYAALLHLPGYGYGFNKLESFVKSKENVAELALCVRGHGISADVFNPGFDIPGVWGWNLHNEKQLAYRAIYMDCIRAIEFLRSRPEVDAKRIGVLGSSQGGGLTLATAGLMQEKVKACAYFDPFPCSIRDLVKVRKLCVDEWSSYLKYYNNPISFDEAMDIQDLVDTRLMASRITCKAFYATGLFDDDCPSRVGFAAYNAIKTPKKYRVYPADGHLGESSPYADMMQFLKRELHY
;
A
#
# COMPACT_ATOMS: atom_id res chain seq x y z
N MET A 1 -20.79 -6.21 24.88
CA MET A 1 -21.79 -5.40 24.15
C MET A 1 -21.76 -3.99 24.73
N LYS A 2 -20.96 -3.11 24.12
CA LYS A 2 -20.88 -1.64 24.32
C LYS A 2 -19.77 -1.18 23.37
N TYR A 3 -20.09 -1.14 22.08
CA TYR A 3 -19.23 -0.53 21.08
C TYR A 3 -19.33 0.98 21.27
N LEU A 4 -18.21 1.62 21.65
CA LEU A 4 -18.08 3.06 21.47
C LEU A 4 -18.18 3.32 19.97
N LEU A 5 -19.27 3.95 19.56
CA LEU A 5 -19.39 4.65 18.28
C LEU A 5 -18.33 5.76 18.29
N ALA A 6 -17.12 5.44 17.84
CA ALA A 6 -16.28 6.45 17.23
C ALA A 6 -17.04 6.88 15.97
N ALA A 7 -17.53 8.11 15.96
CA ALA A 7 -18.10 8.74 14.79
C ALA A 7 -17.02 8.72 13.70
N GLY A 8 -17.10 7.72 12.81
CA GLY A 8 -16.27 7.63 11.63
C GLY A 8 -16.66 8.78 10.73
N LEU A 9 -15.86 9.84 10.75
CA LEU A 9 -15.64 10.63 9.56
C LEU A 9 -15.07 9.66 8.52
N PHE A 10 -15.96 9.08 7.70
CA PHE A 10 -15.60 8.26 6.56
C PHE A 10 -14.79 9.16 5.62
N PHE A 11 -13.47 9.08 5.70
CA PHE A 11 -12.58 9.65 4.70
C PHE A 11 -12.77 8.83 3.42
N THR A 12 -13.73 9.25 2.61
CA THR A 12 -13.73 9.00 1.17
C THR A 12 -12.48 9.65 0.59
N CYS A 13 -12.00 9.23 -0.59
CA CYS A 13 -11.23 10.17 -1.41
C CYS A 13 -12.03 11.48 -1.44
N GLN A 14 -11.41 12.59 -1.05
CA GLN A 14 -12.16 13.83 -0.81
C GLN A 14 -12.96 14.17 -2.07
N ALA A 15 -14.28 14.19 -1.95
CA ALA A 15 -15.15 14.68 -3.01
C ALA A 15 -14.64 16.08 -3.43
N SER A 16 -14.28 16.23 -4.70
CA SER A 16 -13.80 17.51 -5.21
C SER A 16 -14.92 18.55 -5.20
N LEU A 17 -14.57 19.81 -4.90
CA LEU A 17 -15.52 20.91 -4.74
C LEU A 17 -16.23 21.24 -6.06
N SER A 18 -17.51 21.60 -5.94
CA SER A 18 -18.51 21.79 -7.00
C SER A 18 -18.21 22.81 -8.10
N GLN A 19 -17.27 23.73 -7.87
CA GLN A 19 -16.96 24.83 -8.77
C GLN A 19 -15.52 24.76 -9.30
N ASN A 20 -14.91 23.58 -9.25
CA ASN A 20 -13.58 23.40 -9.78
C ASN A 20 -13.60 23.51 -11.31
N LEU A 21 -12.98 24.54 -11.87
CA LEU A 21 -12.85 24.69 -13.32
C LEU A 21 -11.83 23.69 -13.91
N LEU A 22 -10.96 23.10 -13.10
CA LEU A 22 -9.92 22.17 -13.57
C LEU A 22 -10.47 20.74 -13.71
N PRO A 23 -10.12 20.04 -14.80
CA PRO A 23 -10.42 18.63 -14.91
C PRO A 23 -9.67 17.82 -13.84
N LEU A 24 -10.19 16.62 -13.53
CA LEU A 24 -9.56 15.69 -12.59
C LEU A 24 -8.47 14.83 -13.24
N VAL A 25 -8.52 14.70 -14.57
CA VAL A 25 -7.50 14.03 -15.38
C VAL A 25 -6.61 15.07 -16.06
N TRP A 26 -5.31 14.98 -15.81
CA TRP A 26 -4.26 15.86 -16.28
C TRP A 26 -3.34 15.10 -17.22
N GLN A 27 -2.61 15.83 -18.05
CA GLN A 27 -1.50 15.30 -18.84
C GLN A 27 -0.22 15.32 -18.02
N ILE A 28 0.67 14.37 -18.25
CA ILE A 28 2.00 14.30 -17.64
C ILE A 28 3.06 14.03 -18.73
N SER A 29 4.18 14.74 -18.67
CA SER A 29 5.35 14.44 -19.50
C SER A 29 6.66 14.59 -18.73
N THR A 30 7.60 13.70 -19.03
CA THR A 30 8.99 13.74 -18.55
C THR A 30 9.93 14.50 -19.49
N SER A 31 9.46 14.90 -20.68
CA SER A 31 10.18 15.82 -21.57
C SER A 31 9.81 17.26 -21.24
N ASP A 32 10.79 18.16 -21.15
CA ASP A 32 10.62 19.59 -20.79
C ASP A 32 9.90 20.42 -21.88
N THR A 33 9.07 19.79 -22.71
CA THR A 33 8.48 20.37 -23.92
C THR A 33 7.12 21.04 -23.69
N ILE A 34 6.52 20.93 -22.51
CA ILE A 34 5.16 21.46 -22.23
C ILE A 34 5.19 22.94 -21.76
N VAL A 35 6.37 23.58 -21.68
CA VAL A 35 6.50 24.93 -21.07
C VAL A 35 6.01 26.07 -21.96
N HIS A 36 5.90 25.86 -23.27
CA HIS A 36 5.68 26.98 -24.17
C HIS A 36 4.59 26.68 -25.19
N SER A 37 3.59 27.58 -25.18
CA SER A 37 2.44 27.72 -26.08
C SER A 37 1.29 26.72 -25.92
N VAL A 38 0.09 27.21 -26.27
CA VAL A 38 -1.21 26.51 -26.37
C VAL A 38 -1.19 25.44 -27.48
N ASP A 39 0.00 25.03 -27.91
CA ASP A 39 0.25 24.19 -29.07
C ASP A 39 -0.05 22.73 -28.69
N SER A 40 -1.26 22.32 -29.03
CA SER A 40 -1.83 21.00 -28.73
C SER A 40 -1.07 19.85 -29.42
N ASP A 41 -0.28 20.15 -30.45
CA ASP A 41 0.42 19.14 -31.25
C ASP A 41 1.59 18.47 -30.50
N LYS A 42 2.18 19.13 -29.49
CA LYS A 42 3.27 18.56 -28.66
C LYS A 42 2.80 17.72 -27.46
N LEU A 43 1.49 17.58 -27.29
CA LEU A 43 0.87 16.79 -26.21
C LEU A 43 0.42 15.40 -26.66
N LYS A 44 0.57 15.06 -27.95
CA LYS A 44 0.13 13.77 -28.51
C LYS A 44 0.81 12.56 -27.87
N ASP A 45 2.03 12.75 -27.35
CA ASP A 45 2.82 11.69 -26.70
C ASP A 45 2.82 11.78 -25.15
N ALA A 46 2.05 12.70 -24.56
CA ALA A 46 1.99 12.86 -23.11
C ALA A 46 1.11 11.77 -22.45
N GLY A 47 1.56 11.27 -21.30
CA GLY A 47 0.77 10.37 -20.47
C GLY A 47 -0.42 11.09 -19.84
N LYS A 48 -1.34 10.34 -19.23
CA LYS A 48 -2.45 10.88 -18.43
C LYS A 48 -2.31 10.47 -16.97
N VAL A 49 -2.69 11.35 -16.06
CA VAL A 49 -2.83 11.08 -14.63
C VAL A 49 -4.17 11.60 -14.11
N ASN A 50 -4.84 10.79 -13.31
CA ASN A 50 -6.01 11.15 -12.53
C ASN A 50 -5.57 11.58 -11.13
N LEU A 51 -5.83 12.82 -10.75
CA LEU A 51 -5.47 13.35 -9.43
C LEU A 51 -6.29 12.73 -8.30
N MET A 52 -7.35 11.96 -8.61
CA MET A 52 -8.08 11.18 -7.60
C MET A 52 -7.38 9.86 -7.24
N LEU A 53 -6.29 9.49 -7.91
CA LEU A 53 -5.53 8.27 -7.66
C LEU A 53 -4.15 8.57 -7.09
N SER A 54 -3.59 7.61 -6.37
CA SER A 54 -2.21 7.64 -5.88
C SER A 54 -1.21 7.68 -7.04
N TRP A 55 0.04 8.10 -6.76
CA TRP A 55 1.10 8.02 -7.76
C TRP A 55 1.51 6.56 -8.00
N GLU A 56 1.32 5.71 -7.00
CA GLU A 56 1.58 4.28 -7.00
C GLU A 56 0.75 3.56 -8.04
N ARG A 57 -0.57 3.72 -7.95
CA ARG A 57 -1.52 3.09 -8.87
C ARG A 57 -1.24 3.43 -10.33
N GLN A 58 -0.73 4.64 -10.55
CA GLN A 58 -0.56 5.21 -11.88
C GLN A 58 0.85 5.00 -12.46
N GLY A 59 1.77 4.39 -11.70
CA GLY A 59 3.12 4.11 -12.19
C GLY A 59 4.08 5.30 -12.14
N TYR A 60 3.83 6.28 -11.28
CA TYR A 60 4.63 7.51 -11.18
C TYR A 60 5.33 7.72 -9.83
N PHE A 61 5.07 6.89 -8.82
CA PHE A 61 5.87 6.92 -7.59
C PHE A 61 7.30 6.43 -7.85
N TYR A 62 8.25 6.91 -7.05
CA TYR A 62 9.66 6.50 -7.11
C TYR A 62 10.39 6.87 -8.42
N ARG A 63 9.76 7.61 -9.34
CA ARG A 63 10.44 8.17 -10.51
C ARG A 63 11.43 9.24 -10.06
N THR A 64 12.69 9.07 -10.45
CA THR A 64 13.70 10.12 -10.35
C THR A 64 13.57 11.04 -11.56
N GLY A 65 13.55 12.35 -11.31
CA GLY A 65 13.50 13.37 -12.36
C GLY A 65 12.28 14.29 -12.29
N THR A 66 12.40 15.40 -13.01
CA THR A 66 11.34 16.40 -13.11
C THR A 66 10.37 16.03 -14.23
N CYS A 67 9.08 16.20 -13.95
CA CYS A 67 8.03 16.10 -14.95
C CYS A 67 7.17 17.36 -14.95
N ARG A 68 6.32 17.47 -15.95
CA ARG A 68 5.34 18.53 -16.07
C ARG A 68 3.93 17.95 -16.15
N LEU A 69 3.09 18.38 -15.23
CA LEU A 69 1.65 18.16 -15.24
C LEU A 69 0.96 19.33 -15.95
N ALA A 70 -0.04 19.07 -16.78
CA ALA A 70 -0.81 20.13 -17.43
C ALA A 70 -2.31 19.79 -17.53
N ALA A 71 -3.14 20.81 -17.41
CA ALA A 71 -4.57 20.71 -17.66
C ALA A 71 -5.08 21.96 -18.38
N ASP A 72 -5.90 21.71 -19.39
CA ASP A 72 -6.66 22.75 -20.08
C ASP A 72 -8.03 22.88 -19.44
N PHE A 73 -8.49 24.11 -19.29
CA PHE A 73 -9.81 24.43 -18.78
C PHE A 73 -10.41 25.60 -19.55
N TYR A 74 -11.73 25.56 -19.73
CA TYR A 74 -12.46 26.68 -20.32
C TYR A 74 -12.89 27.63 -19.21
N MET A 75 -12.57 28.92 -19.36
CA MET A 75 -13.05 29.96 -18.45
C MET A 75 -14.29 30.63 -19.08
N PRO A 76 -15.48 30.56 -18.46
CA PRO A 76 -16.65 31.25 -18.97
C PRO A 76 -16.45 32.76 -19.09
N ALA A 77 -17.00 33.41 -20.11
CA ALA A 77 -16.92 34.86 -20.28
C ALA A 77 -17.52 35.63 -19.08
N SER A 78 -18.52 35.05 -18.41
CA SER A 78 -19.12 35.60 -17.19
C SER A 78 -18.16 35.68 -15.99
N TYR A 79 -16.99 35.04 -16.06
CA TYR A 79 -15.99 35.05 -14.99
C TYR A 79 -14.95 36.16 -15.19
N ALA A 80 -15.09 37.04 -16.21
CA ALA A 80 -14.10 38.07 -16.54
C ALA A 80 -13.70 38.97 -15.34
N ASP A 81 -14.66 39.29 -14.47
CA ASP A 81 -14.43 40.09 -13.25
C ASP A 81 -14.41 39.27 -11.95
N THR A 82 -14.38 37.94 -12.08
CA THR A 82 -14.37 37.02 -10.92
C THR A 82 -12.93 36.73 -10.51
N ALA A 83 -12.58 37.06 -9.26
CA ALA A 83 -11.31 36.63 -8.68
C ALA A 83 -11.32 35.11 -8.47
N LEU A 84 -10.34 34.41 -9.03
CA LEU A 84 -10.18 32.97 -8.93
C LEU A 84 -8.99 32.61 -8.02
N ALA A 85 -9.13 31.52 -7.27
CA ALA A 85 -8.07 30.95 -6.44
C ALA A 85 -7.77 29.52 -6.89
N LEU A 86 -6.48 29.26 -7.14
CA LEU A 86 -5.93 27.92 -7.27
C LEU A 86 -5.62 27.37 -5.87
N ASN A 87 -6.27 26.27 -5.50
CA ASN A 87 -6.03 25.53 -4.26
C ASN A 87 -5.23 24.28 -4.60
N LEU A 88 -4.06 24.14 -3.99
CA LEU A 88 -3.10 23.11 -4.34
C LEU A 88 -2.61 22.35 -3.11
N ARG A 89 -2.73 21.04 -3.17
CA ARG A 89 -2.05 20.07 -2.31
C ARG A 89 -1.68 18.89 -3.19
N LEU A 90 -0.41 18.67 -3.45
CA LEU A 90 0.06 17.50 -4.19
C LEU A 90 1.10 16.79 -3.34
N PRO A 91 1.08 15.45 -3.24
CA PRO A 91 2.08 14.69 -2.52
C PRO A 91 3.33 14.52 -3.41
N CYS A 92 3.96 15.65 -3.76
CA CYS A 92 5.20 15.77 -4.52
C CYS A 92 5.85 17.14 -4.24
N HIS A 93 7.07 17.35 -4.70
CA HIS A 93 7.69 18.67 -4.70
C HIS A 93 7.21 19.44 -5.94
N VAL A 94 6.62 20.62 -5.73
CA VAL A 94 6.15 21.49 -6.82
C VAL A 94 7.16 22.62 -7.02
N LYS A 95 7.98 22.49 -8.06
CA LYS A 95 9.04 23.44 -8.40
C LYS A 95 8.49 24.74 -8.99
N GLY A 96 7.44 24.64 -9.80
CA GLY A 96 6.87 25.81 -10.46
C GLY A 96 5.44 25.60 -10.93
N LEU A 97 4.66 26.67 -10.87
CA LEU A 97 3.26 26.76 -11.25
C LEU A 97 3.11 27.85 -12.29
N TYR A 98 2.40 27.53 -13.37
CA TYR A 98 2.23 28.42 -14.50
C TYR A 98 0.77 28.45 -14.95
N VAL A 99 0.28 29.63 -15.29
CA VAL A 99 -1.02 29.86 -15.94
C VAL A 99 -0.76 30.54 -17.26
N ASN A 100 -1.20 29.93 -18.36
CA ASN A 100 -0.95 30.41 -19.73
C ASN A 100 0.52 30.78 -19.99
N GLY A 101 1.45 29.98 -19.44
CA GLY A 101 2.90 30.18 -19.55
C GLY A 101 3.51 31.18 -18.56
N SER A 102 2.70 31.95 -17.83
CA SER A 102 3.18 32.91 -16.83
C SER A 102 3.36 32.26 -15.46
N PHE A 103 4.50 32.48 -14.82
CA PHE A 103 4.81 31.94 -13.50
C PHE A 103 3.95 32.60 -12.40
N ILE A 104 3.37 31.80 -11.51
CA ILE A 104 2.50 32.28 -10.42
C ILE A 104 2.96 31.84 -9.01
N GLY A 105 3.96 30.96 -8.92
CA GLY A 105 4.43 30.41 -7.65
C GLY A 105 5.17 29.09 -7.86
N GLY A 106 5.81 28.57 -6.81
CA GLY A 106 6.63 27.36 -6.91
C GLY A 106 7.39 27.11 -5.61
N ASP A 107 8.40 26.24 -5.69
CA ASP A 107 9.24 25.83 -4.56
C ASP A 107 8.44 25.33 -3.34
N ILE A 108 7.36 24.58 -3.60
CA ILE A 108 6.50 24.03 -2.55
C ILE A 108 6.99 22.63 -2.23
N ALA A 109 7.76 22.53 -1.14
CA ALA A 109 8.28 21.26 -0.66
C ALA A 109 7.19 20.20 -0.48
N ASN A 110 7.53 18.94 -0.74
CA ASN A 110 6.66 17.80 -0.53
C ASN A 110 6.26 17.65 0.95
N GLN A 111 4.97 17.86 1.26
CA GLN A 111 4.47 17.89 2.64
C GLN A 111 3.85 16.56 3.12
N PHE A 112 3.89 15.48 2.35
CA PHE A 112 3.14 14.26 2.70
C PHE A 112 3.53 13.67 4.07
N TRP A 113 4.81 13.72 4.45
CA TRP A 113 5.26 13.17 5.74
C TRP A 113 5.26 14.18 6.90
N THR A 114 4.99 15.46 6.61
CA THR A 114 5.08 16.56 7.59
C THR A 114 3.71 17.21 7.83
N LYS A 115 3.05 17.69 6.78
CA LYS A 115 1.79 18.46 6.80
C LYS A 115 0.85 18.03 5.68
N ARG A 116 0.54 16.73 5.62
CA ARG A 116 -0.21 16.09 4.51
C ARG A 116 -1.61 16.65 4.20
N ASP A 117 -2.17 17.43 5.11
CA ASP A 117 -3.50 18.03 4.96
C ASP A 117 -3.43 19.51 4.54
N GLU A 118 -2.25 20.12 4.53
CA GLU A 118 -2.04 21.54 4.21
C GLU A 118 -2.36 21.84 2.75
N VAL A 119 -3.15 22.89 2.52
CA VAL A 119 -3.52 23.38 1.20
C VAL A 119 -2.87 24.75 0.97
N ARG A 120 -2.25 24.93 -0.19
CA ARG A 120 -1.71 26.21 -0.65
C ARG A 120 -2.74 26.92 -1.50
N HIS A 121 -2.87 28.23 -1.32
CA HIS A 121 -3.85 29.06 -2.02
C HIS A 121 -3.14 30.13 -2.82
N PHE A 122 -3.44 30.23 -4.12
CA PHE A 122 -2.91 31.24 -5.03
C PHE A 122 -4.08 32.00 -5.66
N THR A 123 -4.25 33.27 -5.31
CA THR A 123 -5.18 34.14 -6.03
C THR A 123 -4.57 34.49 -7.39
N LEU A 124 -5.28 34.17 -8.46
CA LEU A 124 -4.79 34.42 -9.82
C LEU A 124 -5.07 35.88 -10.22
N ASP A 125 -4.08 36.52 -10.84
CA ASP A 125 -4.29 37.79 -11.51
C ASP A 125 -5.20 37.56 -12.73
N LYS A 126 -6.28 38.33 -12.83
CA LYS A 126 -7.24 38.27 -13.93
C LYS A 126 -6.59 38.53 -15.29
N GLN A 127 -5.47 39.26 -15.34
CA GLN A 127 -4.73 39.52 -16.58
C GLN A 127 -4.08 38.26 -17.17
N LEU A 128 -3.85 37.22 -16.35
CA LEU A 128 -3.26 35.96 -16.79
C LEU A 128 -4.29 35.03 -17.45
N LEU A 129 -5.57 35.34 -17.33
CA LEU A 129 -6.67 34.50 -17.77
C LEU A 129 -7.35 35.08 -19.00
N LEU A 130 -7.91 34.19 -19.82
CA LEU A 130 -8.63 34.51 -21.05
C LEU A 130 -10.12 34.15 -20.88
N PRO A 131 -10.98 35.11 -20.51
CA PRO A 131 -12.43 34.87 -20.38
C PRO A 131 -13.05 34.48 -21.73
N GLY A 132 -13.99 33.53 -21.71
CA GLY A 132 -14.63 33.02 -22.92
C GLY A 132 -13.70 32.19 -23.81
N SER A 133 -12.58 31.71 -23.28
CA SER A 133 -11.55 30.97 -24.01
C SER A 133 -10.95 29.84 -23.18
N TRP A 134 -10.22 28.97 -23.84
CA TRP A 134 -9.41 27.93 -23.20
C TRP A 134 -8.16 28.53 -22.56
N ASN A 135 -7.84 28.04 -21.38
CA ASN A 135 -6.70 28.41 -20.56
C ASN A 135 -5.95 27.14 -20.16
N ARG A 136 -4.67 27.26 -19.81
CA ARG A 136 -3.83 26.15 -19.37
C ARG A 136 -3.20 26.43 -18.02
N ILE A 137 -3.27 25.45 -17.11
CA ILE A 137 -2.40 25.38 -15.93
C ILE A 137 -1.32 24.33 -16.19
N SER A 138 -0.08 24.61 -15.79
CA SER A 138 0.97 23.60 -15.73
C SER A 138 1.78 23.67 -14.44
N ILE A 139 2.23 22.50 -13.99
CA ILE A 139 2.96 22.28 -12.74
C ILE A 139 4.24 21.53 -13.08
N VAL A 140 5.39 22.08 -12.71
CA VAL A 140 6.67 21.38 -12.75
C VAL A 140 6.87 20.70 -11.40
N ALA A 141 7.03 19.38 -11.40
CA ALA A 141 7.11 18.61 -10.17
C ALA A 141 8.15 17.48 -10.24
N ASP A 142 8.77 17.18 -9.10
CA ASP A 142 9.59 15.99 -8.86
C ASP A 142 9.28 15.41 -7.46
N GLU A 143 10.05 14.41 -7.04
CA GLU A 143 9.95 13.80 -5.70
C GLU A 143 8.51 13.35 -5.34
N PHE A 144 7.88 12.57 -6.22
CA PHE A 144 6.55 12.01 -5.99
C PHE A 144 6.53 11.10 -4.76
N SER A 145 5.69 11.43 -3.78
CA SER A 145 5.57 10.65 -2.53
C SER A 145 4.94 9.30 -2.77
N TYR A 146 5.46 8.32 -2.03
CA TYR A 146 4.72 7.13 -1.65
C TYR A 146 3.69 7.46 -0.56
N THR A 147 2.41 7.19 -0.82
CA THR A 147 1.27 7.41 0.06
C THR A 147 0.63 6.13 0.58
N GLY A 148 1.06 4.96 0.09
CA GLY A 148 0.45 3.67 0.39
C GLY A 148 -0.85 3.43 -0.38
N GLY A 149 -1.07 4.13 -1.49
CA GLY A 149 -2.19 3.91 -2.41
C GLY A 149 -3.42 4.82 -2.25
N LYS A 150 -3.45 5.66 -1.22
CA LYS A 150 -4.47 6.71 -1.08
C LYS A 150 -4.04 7.99 -1.75
N THR A 151 -4.95 8.64 -2.48
CA THR A 151 -4.67 10.00 -2.97
C THR A 151 -4.70 11.00 -1.81
N ASN A 152 -3.72 11.89 -1.79
CA ASN A 152 -3.72 13.11 -0.98
C ASN A 152 -3.73 14.38 -1.86
N SER A 153 -4.00 14.22 -3.15
CA SER A 153 -3.98 15.29 -4.13
C SER A 153 -5.28 16.11 -4.08
N LEU A 154 -5.13 17.43 -4.20
CA LEU A 154 -6.17 18.42 -4.41
C LEU A 154 -5.58 19.46 -5.36
N CYS A 155 -6.19 19.64 -6.52
CA CYS A 155 -5.91 20.76 -7.39
C CYS A 155 -7.25 21.30 -7.88
N SER A 156 -7.63 22.49 -7.40
CA SER A 156 -8.88 23.10 -7.79
C SER A 156 -8.73 24.58 -8.12
N LEU A 157 -9.47 25.04 -9.13
CA LEU A 157 -9.59 26.46 -9.47
C LEU A 157 -11.03 26.90 -9.22
N THR A 158 -11.24 27.74 -8.21
CA THR A 158 -12.57 28.16 -7.75
C THR A 158 -12.63 29.66 -7.55
N PRO A 159 -13.80 30.32 -7.66
CA PRO A 159 -13.99 31.70 -7.23
C PRO A 159 -13.58 31.91 -5.77
N VAL A 160 -12.89 33.02 -5.49
CA VAL A 160 -12.48 33.42 -4.13
C VAL A 160 -13.70 33.68 -3.24
N ARG A 161 -14.76 34.24 -3.83
CA ARG A 161 -16.06 34.37 -3.17
C ARG A 161 -16.95 33.24 -3.65
N ALA A 162 -17.32 32.34 -2.74
CA ALA A 162 -18.18 31.22 -3.06
C ALA A 162 -19.51 31.71 -3.67
N GLY A 163 -19.85 31.21 -4.87
CA GLY A 163 -21.17 31.36 -5.44
C GLY A 163 -22.17 30.37 -4.81
N ASN A 164 -23.44 30.46 -5.22
CA ASN A 164 -24.49 29.52 -4.83
C ASN A 164 -24.43 28.16 -5.58
N ASP A 165 -23.37 27.85 -6.33
CA ASP A 165 -23.28 26.65 -7.16
C ASP A 165 -22.98 25.40 -6.30
N LYS A 166 -23.89 24.41 -6.38
CA LYS A 166 -23.95 23.24 -5.48
C LYS A 166 -23.56 21.92 -6.15
N GLU A 167 -23.03 21.92 -7.37
CA GLU A 167 -22.83 20.68 -8.16
C GLU A 167 -21.95 19.66 -7.44
N LYS A 168 -22.45 18.48 -7.15
CA LYS A 168 -21.68 17.48 -6.39
C LYS A 168 -22.06 16.10 -6.87
N VAL A 169 -21.07 15.24 -6.99
CA VAL A 169 -21.31 13.80 -7.14
C VAL A 169 -20.71 13.04 -5.97
N SER A 170 -21.36 11.96 -5.59
CA SER A 170 -20.85 11.05 -4.56
C SER A 170 -21.32 9.63 -4.80
N LEU A 171 -20.45 8.69 -4.44
CA LEU A 171 -20.68 7.26 -4.53
C LEU A 171 -20.95 6.68 -3.15
N SER A 172 -21.90 5.76 -3.09
CA SER A 172 -22.14 4.92 -1.92
C SER A 172 -22.59 3.53 -2.33
N PHE A 173 -22.38 2.55 -1.46
CA PHE A 173 -22.88 1.20 -1.67
C PHE A 173 -24.06 0.95 -0.73
N SER A 174 -25.02 0.14 -1.20
CA SER A 174 -26.16 -0.25 -0.37
C SER A 174 -25.72 -0.87 0.95
N GLY A 175 -26.26 -0.36 2.06
CA GLY A 175 -25.94 -0.82 3.41
C GLY A 175 -24.57 -0.39 3.95
N GLY A 176 -23.80 0.42 3.21
CA GLY A 176 -22.48 0.91 3.63
C GLY A 176 -21.40 -0.18 3.73
N ALA A 177 -21.64 -1.35 3.15
CA ALA A 177 -20.67 -2.43 3.08
C ALA A 177 -19.60 -2.14 2.02
N PHE A 178 -18.42 -2.73 2.20
CA PHE A 178 -17.30 -2.67 1.26
C PHE A 178 -16.77 -4.07 0.91
N VAL A 179 -17.32 -5.10 1.54
CA VAL A 179 -17.04 -6.51 1.25
C VAL A 179 -18.39 -7.16 1.03
N PHE A 180 -18.57 -7.71 -0.17
CA PHE A 180 -19.81 -8.33 -0.63
C PHE A 180 -19.59 -9.81 -0.87
N HIS A 181 -20.65 -10.59 -0.66
CA HIS A 181 -20.64 -12.04 -0.87
C HIS A 181 -21.79 -12.44 -1.78
N LYS A 182 -21.50 -13.30 -2.77
CA LYS A 182 -22.43 -13.77 -3.83
C LYS A 182 -22.90 -12.69 -4.81
N ASP A 183 -23.49 -11.62 -4.33
CA ASP A 183 -24.10 -10.59 -5.17
C ASP A 183 -23.27 -9.31 -5.13
N ALA A 184 -22.96 -8.77 -6.31
CA ALA A 184 -22.35 -7.45 -6.43
C ALA A 184 -23.29 -6.38 -5.84
N PRO A 185 -22.74 -5.29 -5.26
CA PRO A 185 -23.56 -4.23 -4.70
C PRO A 185 -24.41 -3.53 -5.75
N PHE A 186 -25.47 -2.86 -5.29
CA PHE A 186 -25.97 -1.69 -5.99
C PHE A 186 -25.06 -0.50 -5.66
N ILE A 187 -24.60 0.18 -6.71
CA ILE A 187 -23.82 1.40 -6.58
C ILE A 187 -24.78 2.57 -6.68
N ASN A 188 -24.92 3.34 -5.59
CA ASN A 188 -25.74 4.53 -5.55
C ASN A 188 -24.89 5.75 -5.88
N ILE A 189 -25.28 6.46 -6.93
CA ILE A 189 -24.71 7.71 -7.37
C ILE A 189 -25.69 8.81 -6.98
N ALA A 190 -25.31 9.64 -6.02
CA ALA A 190 -26.03 10.86 -5.72
C ALA A 190 -25.36 12.03 -6.44
N SER A 191 -26.09 12.68 -7.33
CA SER A 191 -25.66 13.84 -8.11
C SER A 191 -26.52 15.06 -7.77
N ILE A 192 -25.88 16.21 -7.71
CA ILE A 192 -26.47 17.55 -7.71
C ILE A 192 -25.82 18.25 -8.90
N GLY A 193 -26.58 18.78 -9.84
CA GLY A 193 -26.03 19.37 -11.06
C GLY A 193 -27.03 20.23 -11.81
N ALA A 194 -26.55 21.15 -12.66
CA ALA A 194 -27.42 21.87 -13.58
C ALA A 194 -27.85 20.97 -14.74
N LYS A 195 -29.03 21.25 -15.31
CA LYS A 195 -29.52 20.59 -16.53
C LYS A 195 -28.47 20.70 -17.65
N GLY A 196 -28.11 19.56 -18.24
CA GLY A 196 -27.05 19.47 -19.26
C GLY A 196 -25.66 19.14 -18.71
N SER A 197 -25.56 18.85 -17.40
CA SER A 197 -24.37 18.19 -16.85
C SER A 197 -24.40 16.70 -17.16
N ASP A 198 -23.23 16.09 -17.26
CA ASP A 198 -23.03 14.67 -17.52
C ASP A 198 -22.17 14.05 -16.43
N ALA A 199 -22.52 12.84 -15.98
CA ALA A 199 -21.75 12.05 -15.03
C ALA A 199 -21.20 10.80 -15.71
N GLU A 200 -19.90 10.76 -15.93
CA GLU A 200 -19.16 9.63 -16.47
C GLU A 200 -18.83 8.66 -15.33
N VAL A 201 -19.18 7.38 -15.50
CA VAL A 201 -19.01 6.34 -14.48
C VAL A 201 -18.17 5.22 -15.03
N PHE A 202 -17.15 4.82 -14.27
CA PHE A 202 -16.27 3.69 -14.57
C PHE A 202 -16.35 2.65 -13.47
N ILE A 203 -16.25 1.37 -13.86
CA ILE A 203 -15.96 0.25 -12.97
C ILE A 203 -14.68 -0.40 -13.48
N VAL A 204 -13.66 -0.43 -12.63
CA VAL A 204 -12.34 -0.96 -12.95
C VAL A 204 -12.02 -2.09 -11.97
N ASN A 205 -11.52 -3.21 -12.46
CA ASN A 205 -11.02 -4.26 -11.56
C ASN A 205 -9.61 -3.92 -11.07
N ASP A 206 -9.15 -4.65 -10.07
CA ASP A 206 -7.78 -4.54 -9.55
C ASP A 206 -6.69 -5.04 -10.51
N LEU A 207 -7.04 -5.59 -11.67
CA LEU A 207 -6.12 -5.90 -12.77
C LEU A 207 -6.02 -4.74 -13.79
N HIS A 208 -6.67 -3.61 -13.50
CA HIS A 208 -6.73 -2.39 -14.31
C HIS A 208 -7.59 -2.50 -15.58
N ASP A 209 -8.46 -3.51 -15.68
CA ASP A 209 -9.43 -3.61 -16.77
C ASP A 209 -10.67 -2.77 -16.46
N THR A 210 -11.08 -1.93 -17.40
CA THR A 210 -12.39 -1.26 -17.34
C THR A 210 -13.48 -2.24 -17.74
N LEU A 211 -14.32 -2.63 -16.79
CA LEU A 211 -15.41 -3.58 -16.98
C LEU A 211 -16.71 -2.91 -17.40
N TYR A 212 -16.89 -1.65 -17.02
CA TYR A 212 -18.09 -0.88 -17.33
C TYR A 212 -17.74 0.59 -17.47
N HIS A 213 -18.33 1.23 -18.47
CA HIS A 213 -18.25 2.65 -18.71
C HIS A 213 -19.60 3.13 -19.24
N THR A 214 -20.18 4.14 -18.58
CA THR A 214 -21.42 4.79 -19.04
C THR A 214 -21.37 6.29 -18.76
N ASN A 215 -22.20 7.04 -19.48
CA ASN A 215 -22.47 8.44 -19.21
C ASN A 215 -23.96 8.59 -18.81
N VAL A 216 -24.19 9.28 -17.71
CA VAL A 216 -25.52 9.57 -17.16
C VAL A 216 -25.77 11.06 -17.26
N ALA A 217 -26.77 11.45 -18.06
CA ALA A 217 -27.23 12.83 -18.10
C ALA A 217 -27.87 13.23 -16.76
N VAL A 218 -27.47 14.39 -16.22
CA VAL A 218 -28.04 14.95 -15.00
C VAL A 218 -29.27 15.80 -15.37
N THR A 219 -30.45 15.31 -15.00
CA THR A 219 -31.73 15.87 -15.48
C THR A 219 -32.30 16.97 -14.57
N ASP A 220 -31.99 16.95 -13.27
CA ASP A 220 -32.54 17.87 -12.24
C ASP A 220 -31.49 18.29 -11.21
N ASN A 221 -31.76 19.36 -10.45
CA ASN A 221 -30.85 19.89 -9.41
C ASN A 221 -30.39 18.83 -8.38
N LYS A 222 -31.15 17.76 -8.16
CA LYS A 222 -30.75 16.61 -7.36
C LYS A 222 -31.27 15.32 -8.02
N GLN A 223 -30.39 14.34 -8.22
CA GLN A 223 -30.70 13.04 -8.79
C GLN A 223 -30.01 11.95 -7.98
N GLU A 224 -30.67 10.81 -7.82
CA GLU A 224 -30.07 9.60 -7.27
C GLU A 224 -30.28 8.47 -8.28
N LEU A 225 -29.18 7.83 -8.68
CA LEU A 225 -29.16 6.69 -9.60
C LEU A 225 -28.61 5.47 -8.88
N SER A 226 -29.28 4.33 -9.02
CA SER A 226 -28.73 3.05 -8.59
C SER A 226 -28.28 2.25 -9.81
N LEU A 227 -26.99 1.96 -9.88
CA LEU A 227 -26.40 1.09 -10.89
C LEU A 227 -26.36 -0.34 -10.38
N TYR A 228 -26.94 -1.25 -11.17
CA TYR A 228 -26.85 -2.68 -10.94
C TYR A 228 -25.70 -3.27 -11.75
N VAL A 229 -24.65 -3.71 -11.07
CA VAL A 229 -23.36 -4.03 -11.72
C VAL A 229 -23.02 -5.52 -11.70
N SER A 230 -23.91 -6.38 -11.20
CA SER A 230 -23.68 -7.83 -11.16
C SER A 230 -23.52 -8.49 -12.53
N HIS A 231 -24.04 -7.86 -13.59
CA HIS A 231 -23.92 -8.36 -14.96
C HIS A 231 -22.53 -8.12 -15.57
N VAL A 232 -21.76 -7.18 -15.03
CA VAL A 232 -20.38 -6.86 -15.44
C VAL A 232 -19.34 -7.32 -14.42
N ILE A 233 -19.74 -7.45 -13.15
CA ILE A 233 -18.89 -7.93 -12.06
C ILE A 233 -19.28 -9.38 -11.75
N THR A 234 -18.66 -10.31 -12.47
CA THR A 234 -18.96 -11.74 -12.36
C THR A 234 -17.92 -12.53 -11.57
N GLU A 235 -16.73 -11.97 -11.39
CA GLU A 235 -15.59 -12.68 -10.78
C GLU A 235 -15.28 -12.21 -9.36
N PRO A 236 -14.71 -13.08 -8.50
CA PRO A 236 -14.10 -12.67 -7.25
C PRO A 236 -12.96 -11.66 -7.46
N GLY A 237 -12.96 -10.57 -6.70
CA GLY A 237 -11.92 -9.55 -6.86
C GLY A 237 -12.17 -8.27 -6.10
N PHE A 238 -11.30 -7.29 -6.35
CA PHE A 238 -11.43 -5.92 -5.87
C PHE A 238 -11.76 -5.00 -7.04
N TYR A 239 -12.61 -4.02 -6.75
CA TYR A 239 -13.23 -3.18 -7.75
C TYR A 239 -13.21 -1.73 -7.30
N GLU A 240 -12.89 -0.88 -8.25
CA GLU A 240 -12.94 0.57 -8.16
C GLU A 240 -14.14 1.07 -8.94
N CYS A 241 -14.94 1.92 -8.30
CA CYS A 241 -15.96 2.72 -8.97
C CYS A 241 -15.51 4.18 -8.95
N VAL A 242 -15.42 4.77 -10.14
CA VAL A 242 -15.06 6.17 -10.33
C VAL A 242 -16.27 6.86 -10.94
N VAL A 243 -16.62 8.03 -10.43
CA VAL A 243 -17.57 8.94 -11.08
C VAL A 243 -16.95 10.31 -11.25
N VAL A 244 -17.10 10.88 -12.44
CA VAL A 244 -16.70 12.24 -12.77
C VAL A 244 -17.90 12.95 -13.37
N GLN A 245 -18.39 13.97 -12.69
CA GLN A 245 -19.44 14.84 -13.20
C GLN A 245 -18.83 16.11 -13.81
N LYS A 246 -19.26 16.41 -15.03
CA LYS A 246 -18.92 17.61 -15.79
C LYS A 246 -20.18 18.43 -16.01
N GLY A 247 -20.23 19.62 -15.42
CA GLY A 247 -21.30 20.58 -15.57
C GLY A 247 -20.73 21.97 -15.83
N LYS A 248 -20.97 22.90 -14.91
CA LYS A 248 -20.29 24.20 -14.90
C LYS A 248 -18.83 24.11 -14.45
N GLY A 249 -18.46 23.01 -13.83
CA GLY A 249 -17.10 22.63 -13.46
C GLY A 249 -16.96 21.11 -13.39
N PHE A 250 -16.00 20.64 -12.61
CA PHE A 250 -15.71 19.22 -12.41
C PHE A 250 -15.86 18.85 -10.94
N THR A 251 -16.52 17.73 -10.69
CA THR A 251 -16.56 17.07 -9.38
C THR A 251 -16.49 15.57 -9.57
N GLY A 252 -15.98 14.83 -8.60
CA GLY A 252 -15.78 13.40 -8.71
C GLY A 252 -15.63 12.71 -7.37
N ASP A 253 -15.85 11.41 -7.36
CA ASP A 253 -15.68 10.52 -6.21
C ASP A 253 -15.15 9.16 -6.68
N VAL A 254 -14.41 8.48 -5.79
CA VAL A 254 -13.84 7.16 -6.03
C VAL A 254 -14.13 6.28 -4.82
N LYS A 255 -14.65 5.07 -5.08
CA LYS A 255 -14.96 4.08 -4.04
C LYS A 255 -14.49 2.70 -4.42
N TRP A 256 -14.03 1.98 -3.41
CA TRP A 256 -13.48 0.64 -3.54
C TRP A 256 -14.38 -0.36 -2.83
N PHE A 257 -14.46 -1.58 -3.37
CA PHE A 257 -15.10 -2.70 -2.70
C PHE A 257 -14.52 -4.04 -3.15
N ALA A 258 -14.78 -5.08 -2.37
CA ALA A 258 -14.44 -6.46 -2.69
C ALA A 258 -15.72 -7.28 -2.97
N LEU A 259 -15.68 -8.15 -3.97
CA LEU A 259 -16.67 -9.20 -4.20
C LEU A 259 -16.03 -10.56 -3.96
N ASP A 260 -16.63 -11.36 -3.07
CA ASP A 260 -16.21 -12.73 -2.74
C ASP A 260 -14.68 -12.89 -2.59
N PRO A 261 -13.98 -12.06 -1.79
CA PRO A 261 -12.51 -12.09 -1.73
C PRO A 261 -11.96 -13.46 -1.25
N GLU A 262 -12.76 -14.23 -0.52
CA GLU A 262 -12.44 -15.60 -0.10
C GLU A 262 -12.45 -16.65 -1.23
N LYS A 263 -12.89 -16.27 -2.44
CA LYS A 263 -12.87 -17.11 -3.64
C LYS A 263 -11.73 -16.76 -4.61
N ILE A 264 -10.95 -15.71 -4.32
CA ILE A 264 -9.79 -15.33 -5.12
C ILE A 264 -8.79 -16.49 -5.16
N LYS A 265 -8.45 -16.92 -6.38
CA LYS A 265 -7.39 -17.91 -6.62
C LYS A 265 -6.15 -17.17 -7.06
N GLY A 266 -5.04 -17.35 -6.36
CA GLY A 266 -3.76 -16.87 -6.86
C GLY A 266 -3.24 -17.76 -7.99
N ASN A 267 -2.39 -17.17 -8.82
CA ASN A 267 -1.98 -17.72 -10.10
C ASN A 267 -0.61 -18.43 -10.09
N THR A 268 0.13 -18.37 -8.97
CA THR A 268 1.40 -19.09 -8.80
C THR A 268 1.17 -20.60 -8.79
N GLN A 269 1.77 -21.31 -9.74
CA GLN A 269 1.86 -22.78 -9.70
C GLN A 269 3.02 -23.19 -8.81
N GLU A 270 2.85 -24.20 -7.96
CA GLU A 270 3.95 -24.67 -7.12
C GLU A 270 5.05 -25.30 -8.01
N PRO A 271 6.29 -24.77 -7.98
CA PRO A 271 7.40 -25.40 -8.70
C PRO A 271 7.58 -26.85 -8.26
N GLY A 272 7.82 -27.78 -9.19
CA GLY A 272 7.97 -29.21 -8.85
C GLY A 272 9.06 -29.50 -7.81
N LYS A 273 10.07 -28.62 -7.71
CA LYS A 273 11.15 -28.69 -6.72
C LYS A 273 10.92 -27.91 -5.43
N PHE A 274 9.80 -27.20 -5.27
CA PHE A 274 9.56 -26.28 -4.14
C PHE A 274 9.75 -26.96 -2.77
N THR A 275 9.11 -28.11 -2.58
CA THR A 275 9.21 -28.85 -1.31
C THR A 275 10.64 -29.36 -1.05
N ALA A 276 11.32 -29.88 -2.08
CA ALA A 276 12.69 -30.34 -1.96
C ALA A 276 13.66 -29.19 -1.65
N TYR A 277 13.50 -28.07 -2.34
CA TYR A 277 14.29 -26.85 -2.18
C TYR A 277 14.25 -26.32 -0.74
N TRP A 278 13.07 -26.23 -0.12
CA TRP A 278 12.97 -25.77 1.27
C TRP A 278 13.42 -26.80 2.29
N LYS A 279 13.22 -28.10 2.01
CA LYS A 279 13.77 -29.18 2.85
C LYS A 279 15.29 -29.13 2.89
N GLU A 280 15.93 -28.99 1.73
CA GLU A 280 17.39 -28.86 1.61
C GLU A 280 17.88 -27.59 2.31
N THR A 281 17.22 -26.45 2.10
CA THR A 281 17.56 -25.19 2.77
C THR A 281 17.48 -25.29 4.31
N MET A 282 16.46 -25.96 4.84
CA MET A 282 16.34 -26.24 6.28
C MET A 282 17.43 -27.20 6.79
N GLN A 283 17.86 -28.15 5.96
CA GLN A 283 18.97 -29.05 6.27
C GLN A 283 20.32 -28.33 6.27
N GLU A 284 20.56 -27.43 5.32
CA GLU A 284 21.72 -26.54 5.33
C GLU A 284 21.76 -25.70 6.61
N LEU A 285 20.62 -25.10 7.00
CA LEU A 285 20.51 -24.33 8.22
C LEU A 285 20.81 -25.17 9.47
N SER A 286 20.34 -26.42 9.52
CA SER A 286 20.60 -27.31 10.67
C SER A 286 22.07 -27.69 10.82
N GLY A 287 22.84 -27.69 9.72
CA GLY A 287 24.29 -27.86 9.72
C GLY A 287 25.05 -26.65 10.27
N VAL A 288 24.42 -25.47 10.36
CA VAL A 288 25.01 -24.27 10.97
C VAL A 288 24.70 -24.26 12.46
N LYS A 289 25.72 -24.16 13.31
CA LYS A 289 25.54 -23.98 14.76
C LYS A 289 25.03 -22.55 15.03
N PRO A 290 23.89 -22.36 15.73
CA PRO A 290 23.32 -21.03 15.92
C PRO A 290 24.09 -20.13 16.89
N ASP A 291 24.84 -20.71 17.84
CA ASP A 291 25.62 -19.98 18.85
C ASP A 291 24.87 -18.81 19.51
N PHE A 292 23.65 -19.07 19.99
CA PHE A 292 22.77 -18.07 20.60
C PHE A 292 23.46 -17.30 21.73
N ARG A 293 23.67 -16.00 21.52
CA ARG A 293 24.18 -15.05 22.53
C ARG A 293 23.06 -14.10 22.97
N VAL A 294 23.06 -13.76 24.26
CA VAL A 294 22.09 -12.84 24.86
C VAL A 294 22.84 -11.85 25.73
N LYS A 295 22.79 -10.56 25.38
CA LYS A 295 23.41 -9.47 26.13
C LYS A 295 22.34 -8.54 26.68
N LYS A 296 22.29 -8.36 27.99
CA LYS A 296 21.34 -7.43 28.62
C LYS A 296 21.62 -5.99 28.17
N CYS A 297 20.56 -5.25 27.89
CA CYS A 297 20.59 -3.83 27.55
C CYS A 297 19.94 -3.03 28.67
N ASP A 298 20.75 -2.51 29.60
CA ASP A 298 20.22 -1.82 30.79
C ASP A 298 19.45 -0.55 30.44
N SER A 299 19.85 0.19 29.40
CA SER A 299 19.17 1.40 28.95
C SER A 299 17.74 1.15 28.43
N LEU A 300 17.48 -0.05 27.90
CA LEU A 300 16.15 -0.48 27.43
C LEU A 300 15.38 -1.28 28.50
N SER A 301 16.05 -1.76 29.54
CA SER A 301 15.45 -2.58 30.60
C SER A 301 14.69 -1.72 31.62
N LYS A 302 13.51 -1.22 31.26
CA LYS A 302 12.69 -0.33 32.10
C LYS A 302 11.44 -1.01 32.67
N GLY A 303 10.98 -0.50 33.81
CA GLY A 303 9.71 -0.91 34.43
C GLY A 303 9.63 -2.41 34.68
N LYS A 304 8.58 -3.06 34.16
CA LYS A 304 8.30 -4.50 34.36
C LYS A 304 9.11 -5.43 33.45
N ARG A 305 9.99 -4.92 32.58
CA ARG A 305 10.65 -5.72 31.55
C ARG A 305 12.17 -5.64 31.64
N ASN A 306 12.81 -6.73 31.26
CA ASN A 306 14.21 -6.76 30.87
C ASN A 306 14.27 -6.72 29.35
N ALA A 307 15.28 -6.04 28.82
CA ALA A 307 15.57 -5.97 27.40
C ALA A 307 16.97 -6.53 27.14
N TYR A 308 17.11 -7.29 26.07
CA TYR A 308 18.36 -7.90 25.65
C TYR A 308 18.58 -7.65 24.16
N ILE A 309 19.84 -7.50 23.76
CA ILE A 309 20.25 -7.70 22.38
C ILE A 309 20.61 -9.17 22.25
N ILE A 310 19.97 -9.85 21.32
CA ILE A 310 20.26 -11.25 21.00
C ILE A 310 21.07 -11.32 19.72
N GLU A 311 21.84 -12.38 19.59
CA GLU A 311 22.65 -12.63 18.41
C GLU A 311 22.72 -14.13 18.12
N PHE A 312 22.68 -14.50 16.84
CA PHE A 312 22.87 -15.88 16.38
C PHE A 312 23.41 -15.93 14.96
N THR A 313 23.98 -17.07 14.61
CA THR A 313 24.45 -17.37 13.25
C THR A 313 23.34 -18.07 12.45
N SER A 314 23.05 -17.56 11.26
CA SER A 314 22.11 -18.11 10.29
C SER A 314 22.83 -18.68 9.06
N LEU A 315 22.10 -18.97 7.98
CA LEU A 315 22.68 -19.37 6.69
C LEU A 315 23.79 -18.41 6.25
N ASP A 316 24.75 -18.97 5.51
CA ASP A 316 25.95 -18.28 5.00
C ASP A 316 26.88 -17.76 6.11
N SER A 317 26.76 -18.32 7.32
CA SER A 317 27.48 -17.89 8.52
C SER A 317 27.24 -16.41 8.87
N ILE A 318 26.10 -15.86 8.46
CA ILE A 318 25.75 -14.46 8.73
C ILE A 318 25.24 -14.31 10.15
N THR A 319 25.75 -13.30 10.84
CA THR A 319 25.30 -12.92 12.18
C THR A 319 24.01 -12.11 12.09
N ILE A 320 22.99 -12.56 12.81
CA ILE A 320 21.68 -11.95 12.90
C ILE A 320 21.44 -11.51 14.34
N ARG A 321 20.81 -10.34 14.50
CA ARG A 321 20.53 -9.71 15.79
C ARG A 321 19.07 -9.32 15.93
N GLY A 322 18.68 -9.04 17.16
CA GLY A 322 17.34 -8.57 17.48
C GLY A 322 17.22 -8.09 18.92
N TYR A 323 16.08 -7.48 19.22
CA TYR A 323 15.77 -6.99 20.55
C TYR A 323 14.77 -7.94 21.21
N TYR A 324 15.13 -8.48 22.37
CA TYR A 324 14.32 -9.43 23.12
C TYR A 324 13.87 -8.82 24.43
N PHE A 325 12.55 -8.72 24.62
CA PHE A 325 11.91 -8.11 25.77
C PHE A 325 11.17 -9.19 26.55
N VAL A 326 11.42 -9.27 27.85
CA VAL A 326 10.84 -10.29 28.73
C VAL A 326 10.32 -9.65 30.02
N PRO A 327 9.12 -10.00 30.51
CA PRO A 327 8.69 -9.57 31.82
C PRO A 327 9.63 -10.08 32.94
N ARG A 328 9.73 -9.33 34.05
CA ARG A 328 10.66 -9.63 35.16
C ARG A 328 10.16 -10.69 36.14
N THR A 329 8.90 -11.10 36.03
CA THR A 329 8.35 -12.12 36.94
C THR A 329 8.98 -13.49 36.66
N LYS A 330 8.88 -14.42 37.60
CA LYS A 330 9.40 -15.78 37.38
C LYS A 330 8.25 -16.69 36.94
N GLN A 331 7.99 -16.73 35.64
CA GLN A 331 7.00 -17.64 35.04
C GLN A 331 7.34 -17.98 33.59
N LYS A 332 6.59 -18.92 33.01
CA LYS A 332 6.65 -19.25 31.59
C LYS A 332 5.72 -18.34 30.79
N TYR A 333 6.25 -17.65 29.78
CA TYR A 333 5.50 -16.69 28.96
C TYR A 333 5.14 -17.27 27.60
N ALA A 334 4.00 -16.84 27.06
CA ALA A 334 3.84 -16.84 25.61
C ALA A 334 4.96 -15.98 24.99
N ALA A 335 5.29 -16.22 23.73
CA ALA A 335 6.26 -15.41 23.00
C ALA A 335 5.71 -14.93 21.66
N LEU A 336 6.07 -13.71 21.28
CA LEU A 336 5.77 -13.14 19.97
C LEU A 336 7.08 -12.89 19.22
N LEU A 337 7.12 -13.32 17.97
CA LEU A 337 8.15 -12.95 17.00
C LEU A 337 7.60 -11.86 16.09
N HIS A 338 8.14 -10.65 16.21
CA HIS A 338 7.83 -9.51 15.37
C HIS A 338 8.82 -9.46 14.21
N LEU A 339 8.28 -9.47 12.99
CA LEU A 339 9.05 -9.49 11.76
C LEU A 339 8.97 -8.13 11.05
N PRO A 340 10.10 -7.64 10.50
CA PRO A 340 10.19 -6.27 9.99
C PRO A 340 9.53 -6.09 8.62
N GLY A 341 9.03 -4.87 8.36
CA GLY A 341 8.71 -4.40 7.01
C GLY A 341 9.97 -4.12 6.19
N TYR A 342 9.82 -3.92 4.87
CA TYR A 342 10.94 -3.67 3.96
C TYR A 342 11.67 -2.38 4.36
N GLY A 343 12.98 -2.43 4.58
CA GLY A 343 13.76 -1.27 5.04
C GLY A 343 13.63 -0.95 6.54
N TYR A 344 12.70 -1.59 7.25
CA TYR A 344 12.49 -1.37 8.68
C TYR A 344 13.32 -2.32 9.53
N GLY A 345 13.89 -1.84 10.64
CA GLY A 345 14.77 -2.62 11.51
C GLY A 345 14.52 -2.40 13.00
N PHE A 346 13.28 -2.12 13.39
CA PHE A 346 12.90 -1.84 14.78
C PHE A 346 13.68 -0.68 15.43
N ASN A 347 13.90 0.40 14.68
CA ASN A 347 14.57 1.61 15.16
C ASN A 347 13.75 2.40 16.21
N LYS A 348 12.47 2.08 16.41
CA LYS A 348 11.61 2.62 17.48
C LYS A 348 11.17 1.51 18.43
N LEU A 349 11.66 1.54 19.67
CA LEU A 349 11.49 0.45 20.64
C LEU A 349 10.60 0.83 21.84
N GLU A 350 10.08 2.06 21.89
CA GLU A 350 9.35 2.59 23.03
C GLU A 350 8.10 1.77 23.37
N SER A 351 7.39 1.25 22.36
CA SER A 351 6.21 0.40 22.53
C SER A 351 6.56 -0.91 23.24
N PHE A 352 7.67 -1.56 22.86
CA PHE A 352 8.17 -2.78 23.50
C PHE A 352 8.64 -2.53 24.93
N VAL A 353 9.40 -1.44 25.14
CA VAL A 353 9.91 -1.05 26.47
C VAL A 353 8.77 -0.71 27.43
N LYS A 354 7.72 -0.04 26.95
CA LYS A 354 6.57 0.40 27.77
C LYS A 354 5.44 -0.64 27.84
N SER A 355 5.53 -1.74 27.09
CA SER A 355 4.51 -2.78 27.06
C SER A 355 4.23 -3.32 28.47
N LYS A 356 2.95 -3.42 28.82
CA LYS A 356 2.47 -3.97 30.10
C LYS A 356 2.01 -5.42 29.97
N GLU A 357 2.05 -5.96 28.77
CA GLU A 357 1.59 -7.31 28.44
C GLU A 357 2.52 -8.36 29.03
N ASN A 358 1.94 -9.49 29.45
CA ASN A 358 2.66 -10.56 30.12
C ASN A 358 3.23 -11.59 29.12
N VAL A 359 4.02 -11.09 28.17
CA VAL A 359 4.49 -11.84 27.00
C VAL A 359 5.95 -11.51 26.68
N ALA A 360 6.71 -12.51 26.26
CA ALA A 360 8.05 -12.30 25.73
C ALA A 360 7.95 -11.83 24.27
N GLU A 361 8.69 -10.80 23.88
CA GLU A 361 8.63 -10.23 22.53
C GLU A 361 10.03 -10.20 21.92
N LEU A 362 10.20 -10.81 20.76
CA LEU A 362 11.41 -10.73 19.96
C LEU A 362 11.14 -9.88 18.71
N ALA A 363 11.74 -8.70 18.68
CA ALA A 363 11.81 -7.84 17.50
C ALA A 363 13.06 -8.20 16.70
N LEU A 364 12.88 -9.00 15.64
CA LEU A 364 13.98 -9.56 14.85
C LEU A 364 14.47 -8.58 13.79
N CYS A 365 15.75 -8.25 13.77
CA CYS A 365 16.36 -7.58 12.63
C CYS A 365 16.91 -8.66 11.69
N VAL A 366 16.16 -9.04 10.65
CA VAL A 366 16.67 -10.00 9.64
C VAL A 366 17.87 -9.40 8.89
N ARG A 367 18.66 -10.22 8.18
CA ARG A 367 19.81 -9.71 7.39
C ARG A 367 19.40 -8.53 6.50
N GLY A 368 20.28 -7.55 6.34
CA GLY A 368 19.97 -6.31 5.60
C GLY A 368 19.25 -5.27 6.42
N HIS A 369 18.63 -5.61 7.56
CA HIS A 369 17.77 -4.69 8.31
C HIS A 369 18.34 -4.38 9.69
N GLY A 370 18.08 -3.15 10.16
CA GLY A 370 18.39 -2.72 11.52
C GLY A 370 19.83 -3.01 11.94
N ILE A 371 19.99 -3.58 13.13
CA ILE A 371 21.31 -3.94 13.69
C ILE A 371 21.92 -5.23 13.11
N SER A 372 21.33 -5.79 12.04
CA SER A 372 21.85 -6.93 11.27
C SER A 372 22.27 -6.53 9.84
N ALA A 373 22.28 -5.24 9.53
CA ALA A 373 22.68 -4.69 8.24
C ALA A 373 24.20 -4.50 8.11
N ASP A 374 24.99 -4.79 9.15
CA ASP A 374 26.44 -4.57 9.18
C ASP A 374 27.22 -5.59 8.33
N VAL A 375 26.69 -6.82 8.16
CA VAL A 375 27.38 -7.89 7.41
C VAL A 375 26.81 -8.07 5.99
N PHE A 376 25.50 -7.92 5.82
CA PHE A 376 24.81 -8.03 4.55
C PHE A 376 23.85 -6.86 4.42
N ASN A 377 24.04 -6.00 3.43
CA ASN A 377 23.18 -4.84 3.17
C ASN A 377 23.25 -4.43 1.70
N PRO A 378 22.45 -5.06 0.82
CA PRO A 378 22.33 -4.68 -0.59
C PRO A 378 21.50 -3.40 -0.80
N GLY A 379 21.11 -2.70 0.27
CA GLY A 379 20.22 -1.56 0.23
C GLY A 379 18.74 -1.93 0.03
N PHE A 380 17.92 -0.89 -0.10
CA PHE A 380 16.47 -1.01 -0.28
C PHE A 380 15.98 -0.33 -1.57
N ASP A 381 16.74 0.63 -2.07
CA ASP A 381 16.53 1.25 -3.37
C ASP A 381 16.88 0.29 -4.51
N ILE A 382 16.66 0.68 -5.77
CA ILE A 382 16.93 -0.17 -6.94
C ILE A 382 18.42 -0.56 -6.98
N PRO A 383 18.79 -1.87 -6.93
CA PRO A 383 17.93 -3.07 -6.96
C PRO A 383 17.54 -3.69 -5.62
N GLY A 384 18.25 -3.33 -4.55
CA GLY A 384 17.86 -3.59 -3.17
C GLY A 384 17.88 -5.06 -2.79
N VAL A 385 17.41 -5.35 -1.58
CA VAL A 385 17.43 -6.71 -1.04
C VAL A 385 16.53 -7.67 -1.79
N TRP A 386 15.42 -7.21 -2.37
CA TRP A 386 14.55 -8.09 -3.17
C TRP A 386 15.18 -8.46 -4.53
N GLY A 387 15.84 -7.50 -5.18
CA GLY A 387 16.54 -7.69 -6.45
C GLY A 387 17.92 -8.35 -6.33
N TRP A 388 18.34 -8.75 -5.13
CA TRP A 388 19.65 -9.36 -4.90
C TRP A 388 19.72 -10.77 -5.50
N ASN A 389 20.68 -10.98 -6.41
CA ASN A 389 20.99 -12.27 -7.03
C ASN A 389 19.77 -13.01 -7.63
N LEU A 390 18.90 -12.28 -8.33
CA LEU A 390 17.68 -12.85 -8.97
C LEU A 390 17.93 -14.05 -9.88
N HIS A 391 19.15 -14.21 -10.42
CA HIS A 391 19.51 -15.32 -11.31
C HIS A 391 19.95 -16.60 -10.60
N ASN A 392 20.13 -16.59 -9.28
CA ASN A 392 20.65 -17.73 -8.53
C ASN A 392 19.72 -18.10 -7.37
N GLU A 393 18.95 -19.16 -7.56
CA GLU A 393 17.99 -19.64 -6.57
C GLU A 393 18.61 -19.96 -5.20
N LYS A 394 19.87 -20.41 -5.15
CA LYS A 394 20.55 -20.74 -3.89
C LYS A 394 21.01 -19.50 -3.13
N GLN A 395 21.06 -18.33 -3.78
CA GLN A 395 21.58 -17.08 -3.24
C GLN A 395 20.53 -15.96 -3.18
N LEU A 396 19.25 -16.26 -3.40
CA LEU A 396 18.18 -15.29 -3.19
C LEU A 396 18.21 -14.77 -1.75
N ALA A 397 18.16 -13.45 -1.56
CA ALA A 397 18.15 -12.88 -0.22
C ALA A 397 16.99 -13.43 0.63
N TYR A 398 15.79 -13.56 0.04
CA TYR A 398 14.61 -14.08 0.73
C TYR A 398 14.71 -15.56 1.13
N ARG A 399 15.51 -16.37 0.42
CA ARG A 399 15.84 -17.74 0.85
C ARG A 399 16.45 -17.73 2.25
N ALA A 400 17.44 -16.86 2.43
CA ALA A 400 18.22 -16.81 3.64
C ALA A 400 17.56 -15.95 4.74
N ILE A 401 16.83 -14.89 4.38
CA ILE A 401 15.98 -14.13 5.31
C ILE A 401 14.92 -15.03 5.96
N TYR A 402 14.31 -15.96 5.21
CA TYR A 402 13.35 -16.90 5.83
C TYR A 402 14.03 -17.76 6.89
N MET A 403 15.27 -18.20 6.65
CA MET A 403 16.05 -18.97 7.63
C MET A 403 16.43 -18.15 8.88
N ASP A 404 16.66 -16.84 8.73
CA ASP A 404 16.85 -15.95 9.88
C ASP A 404 15.61 -15.97 10.80
N CYS A 405 14.41 -15.98 10.23
CA CYS A 405 13.16 -16.10 10.97
C CYS A 405 13.01 -17.48 11.65
N ILE A 406 13.41 -18.57 10.98
CA ILE A 406 13.42 -19.92 11.58
C ILE A 406 14.32 -19.96 12.81
N ARG A 407 15.53 -19.41 12.71
CA ARG A 407 16.48 -19.29 13.83
C ARG A 407 15.92 -18.49 15.00
N ALA A 408 15.13 -17.45 14.72
CA ALA A 408 14.46 -16.69 15.77
C ALA A 408 13.42 -17.53 16.54
N ILE A 409 12.68 -18.42 15.86
CA ILE A 409 11.79 -19.38 16.54
C ILE A 409 12.60 -20.39 17.38
N GLU A 410 13.71 -20.90 16.85
CA GLU A 410 14.60 -21.80 17.60
C GLU A 410 15.19 -21.11 18.84
N PHE A 411 15.58 -19.84 18.73
CA PHE A 411 16.01 -19.02 19.86
C PHE A 411 14.92 -18.97 20.92
N LEU A 412 13.69 -18.56 20.57
CA LEU A 412 12.56 -18.46 21.50
C LEU A 412 12.29 -19.79 22.19
N ARG A 413 12.27 -20.91 21.44
CA ARG A 413 12.04 -22.24 22.00
C ARG A 413 13.15 -22.72 22.93
N SER A 414 14.38 -22.21 22.77
CA SER A 414 15.51 -22.53 23.65
C SER A 414 15.49 -21.77 24.98
N ARG A 415 14.63 -20.74 25.13
CA ARG A 415 14.61 -19.90 26.32
C ARG A 415 13.86 -20.56 27.49
N PRO A 416 14.46 -20.67 28.69
CA PRO A 416 13.82 -21.30 29.84
C PRO A 416 12.61 -20.53 30.37
N GLU A 417 12.43 -19.27 30.02
CA GLU A 417 11.25 -18.46 30.37
C GLU A 417 10.12 -18.53 29.32
N VAL A 418 10.36 -19.08 28.13
CA VAL A 418 9.34 -19.19 27.08
C VAL A 418 8.61 -20.52 27.20
N ASP A 419 7.30 -20.47 27.04
CA ASP A 419 6.45 -21.63 26.77
C ASP A 419 6.45 -21.92 25.27
N ALA A 420 7.18 -22.95 24.86
CA ALA A 420 7.34 -23.34 23.47
C ALA A 420 6.02 -23.74 22.77
N LYS A 421 4.92 -23.95 23.51
CA LYS A 421 3.60 -24.25 22.94
C LYS A 421 2.76 -22.99 22.65
N ARG A 422 3.23 -21.81 23.06
CA ARG A 422 2.51 -20.53 22.96
C ARG A 422 3.34 -19.46 22.26
N ILE A 423 3.87 -19.80 21.08
CA ILE A 423 4.61 -18.87 20.23
C ILE A 423 3.70 -18.34 19.12
N GLY A 424 3.64 -17.03 18.96
CA GLY A 424 3.00 -16.36 17.83
C GLY A 424 3.99 -15.61 16.96
N VAL A 425 3.59 -15.37 15.72
CA VAL A 425 4.40 -14.62 14.74
C VAL A 425 3.54 -13.53 14.10
N LEU A 426 4.11 -12.34 13.91
CA LEU A 426 3.43 -11.26 13.23
C LEU A 426 4.35 -10.30 12.49
N GLY A 427 3.77 -9.65 11.48
CA GLY A 427 4.41 -8.59 10.73
C GLY A 427 3.49 -8.01 9.65
N SER A 428 3.92 -6.88 9.10
CA SER A 428 3.21 -6.11 8.07
C SER A 428 4.09 -5.97 6.83
N SER A 429 3.52 -5.86 5.63
CA SER A 429 4.29 -5.71 4.39
C SER A 429 5.26 -6.90 4.20
N GLN A 430 6.56 -6.64 4.03
CA GLN A 430 7.60 -7.68 4.11
C GLN A 430 7.39 -8.61 5.31
N GLY A 431 7.16 -8.05 6.51
CA GLY A 431 6.97 -8.82 7.74
C GLY A 431 5.74 -9.72 7.69
N GLY A 432 4.74 -9.38 6.86
CA GLY A 432 3.56 -10.21 6.61
C GLY A 432 3.93 -11.46 5.81
N GLY A 433 4.71 -11.31 4.74
CA GLY A 433 5.23 -12.47 4.00
C GLY A 433 6.21 -13.30 4.84
N LEU A 434 7.10 -12.66 5.61
CA LEU A 434 7.96 -13.37 6.56
C LEU A 434 7.15 -14.15 7.59
N THR A 435 6.01 -13.62 8.03
CA THR A 435 5.09 -14.32 8.94
C THR A 435 4.51 -15.58 8.29
N LEU A 436 4.05 -15.47 7.03
CA LEU A 436 3.54 -16.60 6.26
C LEU A 436 4.61 -17.69 6.05
N ALA A 437 5.81 -17.30 5.63
CA ALA A 437 6.94 -18.20 5.45
C ALA A 437 7.31 -18.91 6.76
N THR A 438 7.45 -18.15 7.85
CA THR A 438 7.80 -18.69 9.17
C THR A 438 6.75 -19.68 9.66
N ALA A 439 5.46 -19.33 9.58
CA ALA A 439 4.38 -20.20 10.02
C ALA A 439 4.24 -21.47 9.15
N GLY A 440 4.47 -21.36 7.83
CA GLY A 440 4.40 -22.50 6.91
C GLY A 440 5.58 -23.47 7.04
N LEU A 441 6.77 -22.97 7.37
CA LEU A 441 8.00 -23.78 7.56
C LEU A 441 8.13 -24.33 8.98
N MET A 442 7.56 -23.66 9.99
CA MET A 442 7.59 -24.07 11.40
C MET A 442 6.26 -24.65 11.88
N GLN A 443 5.72 -25.58 11.09
CA GLN A 443 4.49 -26.31 11.41
C GLN A 443 4.55 -26.86 12.84
N GLU A 444 3.42 -26.76 13.55
CA GLU A 444 3.24 -27.19 14.95
C GLU A 444 4.08 -26.44 16.01
N LYS A 445 5.11 -25.68 15.60
CA LYS A 445 5.95 -24.86 16.48
C LYS A 445 5.43 -23.42 16.62
N VAL A 446 4.58 -22.97 15.69
CA VAL A 446 3.85 -21.70 15.76
C VAL A 446 2.39 -21.98 16.12
N LYS A 447 1.87 -21.29 17.13
CA LYS A 447 0.50 -21.51 17.64
C LYS A 447 -0.54 -20.59 16.99
N ALA A 448 -0.14 -19.37 16.65
CA ALA A 448 -0.98 -18.40 15.95
C ALA A 448 -0.11 -17.45 15.10
N CYS A 449 -0.60 -17.02 13.94
CA CYS A 449 0.05 -15.99 13.14
C CYS A 449 -0.93 -14.87 12.79
N ALA A 450 -0.42 -13.64 12.67
CA ALA A 450 -1.19 -12.48 12.24
C ALA A 450 -0.37 -11.65 11.26
N TYR A 451 -0.91 -11.35 10.08
CA TYR A 451 -0.19 -10.62 9.05
C TYR A 451 -1.07 -9.53 8.42
N PHE A 452 -0.42 -8.45 8.01
CA PHE A 452 -1.05 -7.33 7.31
C PHE A 452 -0.37 -7.12 5.95
N ASP A 453 -1.16 -7.05 4.89
CA ASP A 453 -0.72 -6.71 3.52
C ASP A 453 0.62 -7.35 3.12
N PRO A 454 0.67 -8.69 2.94
CA PRO A 454 1.92 -9.45 2.94
C PRO A 454 2.75 -9.30 1.65
N PHE A 455 4.07 -9.24 1.81
CA PHE A 455 5.07 -9.26 0.75
C PHE A 455 6.29 -10.12 1.13
N PRO A 456 6.95 -10.84 0.20
CA PRO A 456 6.52 -11.15 -1.15
C PRO A 456 5.44 -12.25 -1.13
N CYS A 457 4.29 -12.02 -1.75
CA CYS A 457 3.15 -12.93 -1.72
C CYS A 457 2.41 -12.90 -3.05
N SER A 458 2.01 -14.06 -3.56
CA SER A 458 1.33 -14.22 -4.85
C SER A 458 2.05 -13.43 -5.94
N ILE A 459 3.35 -13.65 -6.09
CA ILE A 459 4.25 -12.72 -6.82
C ILE A 459 3.79 -12.53 -8.26
N ARG A 460 3.32 -13.59 -8.91
CA ARG A 460 2.76 -13.55 -10.25
C ARG A 460 1.42 -12.79 -10.35
N ASP A 461 0.67 -12.65 -9.27
CA ASP A 461 -0.48 -11.71 -9.20
C ASP A 461 -0.02 -10.30 -8.87
N LEU A 462 0.97 -10.17 -7.97
CA LEU A 462 1.54 -8.89 -7.57
C LEU A 462 2.04 -8.11 -8.78
N VAL A 463 2.78 -8.73 -9.70
CA VAL A 463 3.28 -8.04 -10.90
C VAL A 463 2.19 -7.62 -11.89
N LYS A 464 1.01 -8.24 -11.85
CA LYS A 464 -0.14 -7.86 -12.69
C LYS A 464 -0.89 -6.68 -12.09
N VAL A 465 -1.06 -6.67 -10.77
CA VAL A 465 -1.78 -5.60 -10.05
C VAL A 465 -0.87 -4.39 -9.83
N ARG A 466 0.37 -4.59 -9.35
CA ARG A 466 1.39 -3.55 -9.17
C ARG A 466 2.32 -3.56 -10.38
N LYS A 467 1.88 -2.92 -11.47
CA LYS A 467 2.59 -2.90 -12.76
C LYS A 467 4.06 -2.44 -12.66
N LEU A 468 4.39 -1.61 -11.67
CA LEU A 468 5.75 -1.15 -11.42
C LEU A 468 6.76 -2.25 -11.05
N CYS A 469 6.31 -3.41 -10.56
CA CYS A 469 7.21 -4.52 -10.30
C CYS A 469 7.94 -5.00 -11.57
N VAL A 470 7.28 -4.90 -12.74
CA VAL A 470 7.89 -5.30 -14.02
C VAL A 470 9.07 -4.38 -14.36
N ASP A 471 8.88 -3.07 -14.21
CA ASP A 471 9.91 -2.07 -14.47
C ASP A 471 11.07 -2.17 -13.47
N GLU A 472 10.75 -2.35 -12.18
CA GLU A 472 11.72 -2.56 -11.10
C GLU A 472 12.61 -3.76 -11.42
N TRP A 473 12.03 -4.94 -11.63
CA TRP A 473 12.78 -6.16 -11.87
C TRP A 473 13.56 -6.15 -13.18
N SER A 474 12.98 -5.61 -14.25
CA SER A 474 13.69 -5.43 -15.52
C SER A 474 14.91 -4.53 -15.33
N SER A 475 14.77 -3.46 -14.52
CA SER A 475 15.88 -2.60 -14.14
C SER A 475 16.91 -3.32 -13.27
N TYR A 476 16.50 -4.22 -12.37
CA TYR A 476 17.42 -5.00 -11.53
C TYR A 476 18.25 -5.98 -12.36
N LEU A 477 17.60 -6.69 -13.28
CA LEU A 477 18.26 -7.60 -14.22
C LEU A 477 19.29 -6.85 -15.06
N LYS A 478 18.93 -5.67 -15.58
CA LYS A 478 19.85 -4.81 -16.33
C LYS A 478 20.99 -4.27 -15.46
N TYR A 479 20.71 -3.78 -14.25
CA TYR A 479 21.70 -3.19 -13.34
C TYR A 479 22.81 -4.18 -12.99
N TYR A 480 22.45 -5.43 -12.69
CA TYR A 480 23.42 -6.49 -12.35
C TYR A 480 23.98 -7.24 -13.56
N ASN A 481 23.61 -6.85 -14.79
CA ASN A 481 23.94 -7.59 -16.01
C ASN A 481 23.62 -9.09 -15.86
N ASN A 482 22.44 -9.38 -15.29
CA ASN A 482 22.00 -10.75 -15.05
C ASN A 482 21.82 -11.50 -16.39
N PRO A 483 22.20 -12.78 -16.46
CA PRO A 483 22.19 -13.53 -17.71
C PRO A 483 20.81 -14.07 -18.10
N ILE A 484 19.79 -13.84 -17.28
CA ILE A 484 18.45 -14.43 -17.44
C ILE A 484 17.41 -13.38 -17.81
N SER A 485 16.34 -13.84 -18.45
CA SER A 485 15.14 -13.09 -18.77
C SER A 485 14.28 -12.79 -17.53
N PHE A 486 13.30 -11.89 -17.69
CA PHE A 486 12.30 -11.60 -16.67
C PHE A 486 11.47 -12.84 -16.29
N ASP A 487 11.08 -13.65 -17.27
CA ASP A 487 10.28 -14.86 -17.03
C ASP A 487 11.07 -15.93 -16.27
N GLU A 488 12.35 -16.13 -16.62
CA GLU A 488 13.25 -17.00 -15.85
C GLU A 488 13.46 -16.49 -14.41
N ALA A 489 13.54 -15.17 -14.21
CA ALA A 489 13.63 -14.59 -12.88
C ALA A 489 12.33 -14.80 -12.08
N MET A 490 11.17 -14.73 -12.75
CA MET A 490 9.87 -15.04 -12.16
C MET A 490 9.78 -16.51 -11.71
N ASP A 491 10.24 -17.44 -12.54
CA ASP A 491 10.27 -18.87 -12.21
C ASP A 491 11.14 -19.16 -10.98
N ILE A 492 12.27 -18.45 -10.84
CA ILE A 492 13.12 -18.52 -9.64
C ILE A 492 12.40 -17.92 -8.43
N GLN A 493 11.71 -16.79 -8.61
CA GLN A 493 11.01 -16.09 -7.52
C GLN A 493 9.78 -16.83 -7.00
N ASP A 494 9.17 -17.70 -7.80
CA ASP A 494 8.12 -18.62 -7.33
C ASP A 494 8.61 -19.50 -6.17
N LEU A 495 9.93 -19.76 -6.04
CA LEU A 495 10.50 -20.49 -4.91
C LEU A 495 10.38 -19.75 -3.57
N VAL A 496 10.28 -18.41 -3.59
CA VAL A 496 10.16 -17.57 -2.39
C VAL A 496 8.74 -17.00 -2.20
N ASP A 497 7.78 -17.36 -3.05
CA ASP A 497 6.39 -16.91 -2.93
C ASP A 497 5.73 -17.46 -1.66
N THR A 498 5.38 -16.54 -0.75
CA THR A 498 4.80 -16.90 0.55
C THR A 498 3.36 -17.40 0.46
N ARG A 499 2.66 -17.21 -0.67
CA ARG A 499 1.38 -17.89 -0.95
C ARG A 499 1.53 -19.41 -0.90
N LEU A 500 2.62 -19.95 -1.46
CA LEU A 500 2.89 -21.39 -1.46
C LEU A 500 3.19 -21.91 -0.05
N MET A 501 3.84 -21.07 0.78
CA MET A 501 4.03 -21.34 2.22
C MET A 501 2.72 -21.31 3.00
N ALA A 502 1.80 -20.42 2.65
CA ALA A 502 0.52 -20.27 3.35
C ALA A 502 -0.32 -21.56 3.33
N SER A 503 -0.23 -22.36 2.25
CA SER A 503 -0.88 -23.67 2.14
C SER A 503 -0.43 -24.69 3.20
N ARG A 504 0.76 -24.47 3.78
CA ARG A 504 1.41 -25.34 4.78
C ARG A 504 1.18 -24.89 6.22
N ILE A 505 0.49 -23.76 6.44
CA ILE A 505 0.22 -23.22 7.78
C ILE A 505 -0.74 -24.15 8.53
N THR A 506 -0.32 -24.61 9.71
CA THR A 506 -1.12 -25.46 10.61
C THR A 506 -1.67 -24.73 11.84
N CYS A 507 -1.29 -23.47 12.04
CA CYS A 507 -1.71 -22.66 13.17
C CYS A 507 -2.98 -21.84 12.88
N LYS A 508 -3.55 -21.17 13.88
CA LYS A 508 -4.63 -20.20 13.65
C LYS A 508 -4.06 -18.96 12.95
N ALA A 509 -4.82 -18.37 12.04
CA ALA A 509 -4.36 -17.22 11.25
C ALA A 509 -5.30 -16.00 11.34
N PHE A 510 -4.72 -14.81 11.33
CA PHE A 510 -5.43 -13.56 11.16
C PHE A 510 -4.81 -12.75 10.03
N TYR A 511 -5.63 -12.30 9.09
CA TYR A 511 -5.23 -11.46 7.98
C TYR A 511 -5.89 -10.09 8.10
N ALA A 512 -5.09 -9.03 8.07
CA ALA A 512 -5.58 -7.65 7.99
C ALA A 512 -5.17 -7.04 6.65
N THR A 513 -5.98 -6.17 6.07
CA THR A 513 -5.63 -5.51 4.80
C THR A 513 -6.27 -4.14 4.63
N GLY A 514 -5.52 -3.18 4.09
CA GLY A 514 -6.04 -1.90 3.63
C GLY A 514 -6.72 -2.04 2.26
N LEU A 515 -7.95 -1.54 2.13
CA LEU A 515 -8.70 -1.67 0.87
C LEU A 515 -8.09 -0.86 -0.30
N PHE A 516 -7.32 0.19 0.03
CA PHE A 516 -6.65 1.08 -0.92
C PHE A 516 -5.14 0.79 -1.05
N ASP A 517 -4.69 -0.40 -0.68
CA ASP A 517 -3.27 -0.74 -0.77
C ASP A 517 -2.82 -0.93 -2.23
N ASP A 518 -1.94 -0.05 -2.72
CA ASP A 518 -1.31 -0.12 -4.04
C ASP A 518 0.09 -0.74 -4.05
N ASP A 519 0.65 -1.04 -2.88
CA ASP A 519 1.99 -1.59 -2.75
C ASP A 519 1.97 -3.10 -2.50
N CYS A 520 1.10 -3.55 -1.59
CA CYS A 520 0.82 -4.96 -1.32
C CYS A 520 -0.68 -5.27 -1.48
N PRO A 521 -1.24 -5.17 -2.70
CA PRO A 521 -2.68 -5.14 -2.93
C PRO A 521 -3.44 -6.30 -2.29
N SER A 522 -4.62 -6.02 -1.71
CA SER A 522 -5.39 -7.00 -0.92
C SER A 522 -5.61 -8.36 -1.61
N ARG A 523 -5.70 -8.39 -2.95
CA ARG A 523 -5.76 -9.61 -3.76
C ARG A 523 -4.66 -10.60 -3.40
N VAL A 524 -3.41 -10.15 -3.28
CA VAL A 524 -2.28 -11.06 -3.05
C VAL A 524 -2.32 -11.67 -1.66
N GLY A 525 -2.75 -10.90 -0.66
CA GLY A 525 -2.96 -11.42 0.69
C GLY A 525 -4.17 -12.35 0.78
N PHE A 526 -5.27 -12.09 0.05
CA PHE A 526 -6.39 -13.02 -0.05
C PHE A 526 -6.00 -14.32 -0.76
N ALA A 527 -5.10 -14.26 -1.74
CA ALA A 527 -4.52 -15.45 -2.36
C ALA A 527 -3.86 -16.37 -1.31
N ALA A 528 -3.06 -15.82 -0.38
CA ALA A 528 -2.50 -16.57 0.74
C ALA A 528 -3.57 -17.00 1.76
N TYR A 529 -4.47 -16.11 2.16
CA TYR A 529 -5.57 -16.40 3.07
C TYR A 529 -6.40 -17.61 2.59
N ASN A 530 -6.73 -17.68 1.30
CA ASN A 530 -7.52 -18.75 0.70
C ASN A 530 -6.75 -20.09 0.61
N ALA A 531 -5.42 -20.04 0.59
CA ALA A 531 -4.57 -21.22 0.65
C ALA A 531 -4.56 -21.87 2.04
N ILE A 532 -4.66 -21.07 3.13
CA ILE A 532 -4.69 -21.56 4.51
C ILE A 532 -5.96 -22.41 4.75
N LYS A 533 -5.79 -23.62 5.31
CA LYS A 533 -6.89 -24.58 5.57
C LYS A 533 -7.32 -24.67 7.03
N THR A 534 -6.58 -24.05 7.93
CA THR A 534 -6.84 -24.03 9.37
C THR A 534 -7.77 -22.88 9.77
N PRO A 535 -8.25 -22.82 11.04
CA PRO A 535 -9.09 -21.72 11.49
C PRO A 535 -8.42 -20.37 11.26
N LYS A 536 -9.09 -19.53 10.47
CA LYS A 536 -8.56 -18.27 9.98
C LYS A 536 -9.64 -17.18 10.03
N LYS A 537 -9.23 -15.94 10.23
CA LYS A 537 -10.10 -14.75 10.20
C LYS A 537 -9.45 -13.66 9.38
N TYR A 538 -10.24 -12.78 8.79
CA TYR A 538 -9.72 -11.59 8.12
C TYR A 538 -10.42 -10.32 8.61
N ARG A 539 -9.79 -9.17 8.36
CA ARG A 539 -10.38 -7.85 8.50
C ARG A 539 -9.90 -6.94 7.37
N VAL A 540 -10.86 -6.36 6.65
CA VAL A 540 -10.61 -5.33 5.64
C VAL A 540 -10.81 -3.96 6.29
N TYR A 541 -9.85 -3.05 6.10
CA TYR A 541 -9.92 -1.66 6.54
C TYR A 541 -10.29 -0.78 5.34
N PRO A 542 -11.56 -0.36 5.23
CA PRO A 542 -12.08 0.24 4.02
C PRO A 542 -11.58 1.67 3.76
N ALA A 543 -10.84 2.28 4.68
CA ALA A 543 -10.31 3.64 4.54
C ALA A 543 -8.77 3.69 4.62
N ASP A 544 -8.12 2.54 4.71
CA ASP A 544 -6.66 2.42 4.84
C ASP A 544 -6.05 2.06 3.49
N GLY A 545 -4.85 2.59 3.28
CA GLY A 545 -3.89 2.06 2.30
C GLY A 545 -2.83 1.21 3.00
N HIS A 546 -1.67 1.07 2.38
CA HIS A 546 -0.53 0.31 2.92
C HIS A 546 -0.02 0.83 4.27
N LEU A 547 -0.26 2.10 4.59
CA LEU A 547 0.21 2.72 5.84
C LEU A 547 -0.56 2.25 7.08
N GLY A 548 -1.72 1.62 6.93
CA GLY A 548 -2.50 1.05 8.03
C GLY A 548 -2.95 2.09 9.07
N GLU A 549 -3.57 3.19 8.61
CA GLU A 549 -3.92 4.33 9.45
C GLU A 549 -4.95 4.01 10.55
N SER A 550 -5.78 2.98 10.35
CA SER A 550 -6.76 2.50 11.33
C SER A 550 -6.19 1.50 12.34
N SER A 551 -4.86 1.44 12.47
CA SER A 551 -4.14 0.60 13.45
C SER A 551 -4.38 -0.91 13.32
N PRO A 552 -4.19 -1.52 12.13
CA PRO A 552 -4.35 -2.97 11.93
C PRO A 552 -3.45 -3.80 12.86
N TYR A 553 -2.28 -3.27 13.21
CA TYR A 553 -1.37 -3.88 14.16
C TYR A 553 -2.00 -4.14 15.54
N ALA A 554 -2.89 -3.26 16.02
CA ALA A 554 -3.56 -3.44 17.30
C ALA A 554 -4.50 -4.65 17.27
N ASP A 555 -5.23 -4.86 16.18
CA ASP A 555 -6.11 -6.01 15.99
C ASP A 555 -5.31 -7.32 15.84
N MET A 556 -4.15 -7.27 15.14
CA MET A 556 -3.22 -8.40 15.09
C MET A 556 -2.73 -8.80 16.50
N MET A 557 -2.31 -7.82 17.30
CA MET A 557 -1.89 -8.06 18.69
C MET A 557 -3.04 -8.59 19.55
N GLN A 558 -4.25 -8.06 19.40
CA GLN A 558 -5.43 -8.54 20.13
C GLN A 558 -5.78 -9.99 19.76
N PHE A 559 -5.69 -10.34 18.47
CA PHE A 559 -5.85 -11.71 18.01
C PHE A 559 -4.85 -12.64 18.70
N LEU A 560 -3.55 -12.31 18.65
CA LEU A 560 -2.50 -13.15 19.25
C LEU A 560 -2.66 -13.27 20.76
N LYS A 561 -3.00 -12.18 21.45
CA LYS A 561 -3.30 -12.19 22.89
C LYS A 561 -4.38 -13.21 23.24
N ARG A 562 -5.46 -13.24 22.46
CA ARG A 562 -6.54 -14.22 22.66
C ARG A 562 -6.09 -15.65 22.38
N GLU A 563 -5.37 -15.88 21.29
CA GLU A 563 -4.98 -17.25 20.89
C GLU A 563 -3.83 -17.83 21.71
N LEU A 564 -3.02 -16.99 22.36
CA LEU A 564 -1.86 -17.39 23.18
C LEU A 564 -2.08 -17.21 24.70
N HIS A 565 -3.21 -16.62 25.10
CA HIS A 565 -3.62 -16.45 26.50
C HIS A 565 -2.55 -15.74 27.37
N TYR A 566 -2.23 -14.49 27.06
CA TYR A 566 -1.31 -13.65 27.85
C TYR A 566 -1.89 -12.29 28.25
#